data_AF-A0A7Z0S935-F1
#
_entry.id   AF-A0A7Z0S935-F1
#
_cell.length_a   1.000
_cell.length_b   1.000
_cell.length_c   1.000
_cell.angle_alpha   90.00
_cell.angle_beta   90.00
_cell.angle_gamma   90.00
#
_symmetry.space_group_name_H-M   'P 1'
#
loop_
_entity.id
_entity.type
_entity.pdbx_description
1 polymer ?
#
loop_
_entity_poly.entity_id
_entity_poly.type
_entity_poly.pdbx_seq_one_letter_code
_entity_poly.pdbx_strand_id
1 'polypeptide(L)' 'MWFKNLRIYRLAPSWDITAESLEAALERLSFRPGAASDMTAFGWVPPRPESGLVHA' A
#
# COMPACT_ATOMS: atom_id res chain seq x y z
N MET A 1 1.85 -14.80 7.03
CA MET A 1 1.22 -14.97 5.70
C MET A 1 2.33 -15.23 4.70
N TRP A 2 2.15 -16.17 3.76
CA TRP A 2 3.16 -16.51 2.74
C TRP A 2 2.69 -16.05 1.36
N PHE A 3 3.60 -15.54 0.53
CA PHE A 3 3.29 -15.19 -0.86
C PHE A 3 3.12 -16.45 -1.71
N LYS A 4 2.03 -16.52 -2.50
CA LYS A 4 1.77 -17.63 -3.43
C LYS A 4 2.51 -17.49 -4.77
N ASN A 5 2.88 -16.26 -5.12
CA ASN A 5 3.53 -15.90 -6.38
C ASN A 5 4.50 -14.74 -6.12
N LEU A 6 5.56 -14.62 -6.93
CA LEU A 6 6.58 -13.58 -6.80
C LEU A 6 6.84 -12.88 -8.13
N ARG A 7 6.94 -11.54 -8.09
CA ARG A 7 7.49 -10.71 -9.16
C ARG A 7 8.60 -9.85 -8.57
N ILE A 8 9.77 -9.88 -9.21
CA ILE A 8 10.98 -9.21 -8.67
C ILE A 8 11.17 -7.88 -9.39
N TYR A 9 11.34 -6.82 -8.61
CA TYR A 9 11.63 -5.46 -9.08
C TYR A 9 12.88 -4.95 -8.39
N ARG A 10 13.71 -4.18 -9.11
CA ARG A 10 14.90 -3.52 -8.57
C ARG A 10 14.63 -2.02 -8.44
N LEU A 11 14.77 -1.49 -7.24
CA LEU A 11 14.66 -0.06 -6.97
C LEU A 11 15.94 0.68 -7.39
N ALA A 12 15.82 2.00 -7.57
CA ALA A 12 16.98 2.83 -7.86
C ALA A 12 17.99 2.80 -6.68
N PRO A 13 19.31 2.88 -6.92
CA PRO A 13 20.30 2.87 -5.84
C PRO A 13 20.15 4.02 -4.84
N SER A 14 19.58 5.15 -5.28
CA SER A 14 19.30 6.33 -4.44
C SER A 14 17.95 6.26 -3.73
N TRP A 15 17.27 5.11 -3.75
CA TRP A 15 15.98 4.94 -3.11
C TRP A 15 16.17 4.82 -1.60
N ASP A 16 15.94 5.92 -0.89
CA ASP A 16 15.98 6.02 0.56
C ASP A 16 14.59 6.44 1.04
N ILE A 17 13.83 5.47 1.56
CA ILE A 17 12.46 5.67 2.06
C ILE A 17 12.36 5.10 3.47
N THR A 18 11.74 5.84 4.38
CA THR A 18 11.45 5.36 5.74
C THR A 18 10.03 4.81 5.84
N ALA A 19 9.77 3.96 6.84
CA ALA A 19 8.44 3.40 7.07
C ALA A 19 7.38 4.50 7.27
N GLU A 20 7.72 5.56 7.99
CA GLU A 20 6.83 6.70 8.27
C GLU A 20 6.53 7.50 7.00
N SER A 21 7.55 7.74 6.18
CA SER A 21 7.38 8.46 4.90
C SER A 21 6.52 7.65 3.92
N LEU A 22 6.65 6.32 3.94
CA LEU A 22 5.83 5.42 3.14
C LEU A 22 4.39 5.40 3.66
N GLU A 23 4.17 5.28 4.97
CA GLU A 23 2.83 5.33 5.59
C GLU A 23 2.08 6.58 5.13
N ALA A 24 2.69 7.76 5.30
CA ALA A 24 2.09 9.04 4.89
C ALA A 24 1.79 9.09 3.38
N ALA A 25 2.63 8.48 2.54
CA ALA A 25 2.39 8.41 1.10
C ALA A 25 1.21 7.47 0.75
N LEU A 26 1.09 6.33 1.43
CA LEU A 26 0.02 5.35 1.22
C LEU A 26 -1.33 5.85 1.75
N GLU A 27 -1.36 6.56 2.88
CA GLU A 27 -2.58 7.13 3.48
C GLU A 27 -3.35 8.02 2.50
N ARG A 28 -2.63 8.81 1.70
CA ARG A 28 -3.21 9.69 0.66
C ARG A 28 -3.97 8.92 -0.41
N LEU A 29 -3.64 7.65 -0.61
CA LEU A 29 -4.23 6.73 -1.58
C LEU A 29 -4.91 5.54 -0.88
N SER A 30 -5.31 5.72 0.38
CA SER A 30 -6.06 4.72 1.13
C SER A 30 -7.37 4.38 0.41
N PHE A 31 -7.78 3.12 0.51
CA PHE A 31 -9.01 2.67 -0.12
C PHE A 31 -10.21 3.42 0.44
N ARG A 32 -11.05 3.92 -0.47
CA ARG A 32 -12.34 4.53 -0.15
C ARG A 32 -13.42 3.81 -0.96
N PRO A 33 -14.59 3.52 -0.36
CA PRO A 33 -15.72 3.01 -1.12
C PRO A 33 -16.03 3.94 -2.30
N GLY A 34 -16.14 3.36 -3.50
CA GLY A 34 -16.56 4.10 -4.68
C GLY A 34 -18.01 4.58 -4.54
N ALA A 35 -18.35 5.64 -5.27
CA ALA A 35 -19.72 6.05 -5.46
C ALA A 35 -20.48 5.04 -6.34
N ALA A 36 -21.81 5.11 -6.33
CA ALA A 36 -22.65 4.20 -7.13
C ALA A 36 -22.39 4.30 -8.65
N SER A 37 -21.86 5.42 -9.11
CA SER A 37 -21.46 5.66 -10.51
C SER A 37 -20.05 5.15 -10.85
N ASP A 38 -19.25 4.79 -9.85
CA ASP A 38 -17.85 4.43 -10.07
C ASP A 38 -17.77 2.97 -10.54
N MET A 39 -17.15 2.77 -11.69
CA MET A 39 -16.95 1.44 -12.26
C MET A 39 -15.95 0.59 -11.44
N THR A 40 -14.99 1.23 -10.77
CA THR A 40 -13.98 0.55 -9.94
C THR A 40 -13.41 1.53 -8.91
N ALA A 41 -13.15 1.03 -7.70
CA ALA A 41 -12.39 1.74 -6.68
C ALA A 41 -11.15 0.92 -6.31
N PHE A 42 -10.00 1.58 -6.16
CA PHE A 42 -8.74 0.97 -5.77
C PHE A 42 -8.01 1.86 -4.77
N GLY A 43 -7.35 1.25 -3.79
CA GLY A 43 -6.53 1.96 -2.82
C GLY A 43 -5.89 0.99 -1.82
N TRP A 44 -5.08 1.55 -0.92
CA TRP A 44 -4.33 0.78 0.07
C TRP A 44 -5.19 0.41 1.28
N VAL A 45 -4.92 -0.78 1.82
CA VAL A 45 -5.55 -1.31 3.03
C VAL A 45 -4.47 -1.88 3.96
N PRO A 46 -4.73 -1.96 5.27
CA PRO A 46 -3.79 -2.57 6.22
C PRO A 46 -3.48 -4.03 5.84
N PRO A 47 -2.19 -4.44 5.82
CA PRO A 47 -1.81 -5.81 5.53
C PRO A 47 -2.17 -6.78 6.66
N ARG A 48 -2.45 -6.28 7.88
CA ARG A 48 -2.90 -7.07 9.04
C ARG A 48 -4.03 -6.34 9.77
N PRO A 49 -4.89 -7.06 10.51
CA PRO A 49 -5.83 -6.43 11.44
C PRO A 49 -5.08 -5.55 12.44
N GLU A 50 -5.66 -4.39 12.78
CA GLU A 50 -5.16 -3.46 13.79
C GLU A 50 -3.73 -2.90 13.52
N SER A 51 -3.22 -3.01 12.28
CA SER A 51 -1.98 -2.35 11.85
C SER A 51 -2.24 -1.07 11.05
N GLY A 52 -1.19 -0.27 10.86
CA GLY A 52 -1.14 0.75 9.80
C GLY A 52 -1.08 0.14 8.40
N LEU A 53 -0.89 0.98 7.38
CA LEU A 53 -0.74 0.59 5.97
C LEU A 53 0.64 -0.01 5.68
N VAL A 54 1.64 0.26 6.52
CA VAL A 54 2.99 -0.27 6.49
C VAL A 54 3.25 -1.14 7.71
N HIS A 55 3.99 -2.24 7.49
CA HIS A 55 4.52 -3.10 8.54
C HIS A 55 6.04 -3.18 8.38
N ALA A 56 6.78 -2.74 9.39
CA ALA A 56 8.24 -2.71 9.43
C ALA A 56 8.76 -3.59 10.57
#